data_AF-A0A4Q6CAR4-F1
#
_entry.id   AF-A0A4Q6CAR4-F1
#
_cell.length_a   1.000
_cell.length_b   1.000
_cell.length_c   1.000
_cell.angle_alpha   90.00
_cell.angle_beta   90.00
_cell.angle_gamma   90.00
#
_symmetry.space_group_name_H-M   'P 1'
#
loop_
_entity.id
_entity.type
_entity.pdbx_description
1 polymer ?
#
loop_
_entity_poly.entity_id
_entity_poly.type
_entity_poly.pdbx_seq_one_letter_code
_entity_poly.pdbx_strand_id
1 'polypeptide(L)'
;EIDRFCDAMLAVREEARAIEDGRMDRVNNPLKNAPHTVEDLVGEWDRPYSREQACYPPGAFRVDKYWSPVNRVDNVYGDRNLLCTCPPLEDYAEAAE
;
A
#
# COMPACT_ATOMS: atom_id res chain seq x y z
N GLU A 1 22.69 -0.06 0.16
CA GLU A 1 21.51 -0.33 -0.69
C GLU A 1 21.01 -1.75 -0.49
N ILE A 2 21.82 -2.76 -0.78
CA ILE A 2 21.46 -4.17 -0.58
C ILE A 2 21.04 -4.47 0.86
N ASP A 3 21.80 -4.01 1.86
CA ASP A 3 21.43 -4.21 3.27
C ASP A 3 20.07 -3.60 3.61
N ARG A 4 19.74 -2.44 3.05
CA ARG A 4 18.43 -1.79 3.25
C ARG A 4 17.29 -2.62 2.68
N PHE A 5 17.51 -3.22 1.51
CA PHE A 5 16.55 -4.15 0.93
C PHE A 5 16.41 -5.42 1.79
N CYS A 6 17.51 -5.97 2.30
CA CYS A 6 17.49 -7.09 3.24
C CYS A 6 16.71 -6.75 4.52
N ASP A 7 16.96 -5.59 5.12
CA ASP A 7 16.25 -5.09 6.31
C ASP A 7 14.74 -4.96 6.06
N ALA A 8 14.35 -4.43 4.89
CA ALA A 8 12.96 -4.34 4.49
C ALA A 8 12.30 -5.74 4.37
N MET A 9 13.00 -6.70 3.76
CA MET A 9 12.50 -8.08 3.65
C MET A 9 12.39 -8.78 5.00
N LEU A 10 13.33 -8.52 5.93
CA LEU A 10 13.26 -9.01 7.31
C LEU A 10 12.08 -8.39 8.06
N ALA A 11 11.81 -7.10 7.89
CA ALA A 11 10.64 -6.45 8.47
C ALA A 11 9.33 -7.05 7.95
N VAL A 12 9.22 -7.26 6.63
CA VAL A 12 8.07 -7.95 6.00
C VAL A 12 7.88 -9.36 6.56
N ARG A 13 8.98 -10.09 6.82
CA ARG A 13 8.93 -11.42 7.44
C ARG A 13 8.37 -11.37 8.86
N GLU A 14 8.73 -10.38 9.66
CA GLU A 14 8.21 -10.22 11.02
C GLU A 14 6.74 -9.80 11.04
N GLU A 15 6.28 -9.00 10.07
CA GLU A 15 4.84 -8.73 9.89
C GLU A 15 4.06 -10.00 9.55
N ALA A 16 4.58 -10.83 8.64
CA ALA A 16 3.97 -12.13 8.32
C ALA A 16 3.92 -13.04 9.56
N ARG A 17 5.00 -13.12 10.33
CA ARG A 17 5.04 -13.87 11.59
C ARG A 17 4.03 -13.35 12.60
N ALA A 18 3.86 -12.03 12.72
CA ALA A 18 2.86 -11.45 13.63
C ALA A 18 1.43 -11.87 13.27
N ILE A 19 1.13 -12.05 11.98
CA ILE A 19 -0.16 -12.59 11.52
C ILE A 19 -0.27 -14.10 11.83
N GLU A 20 0.80 -14.87 11.58
CA GLU A 20 0.86 -16.31 11.89
C GLU A 20 0.62 -16.58 13.39
N ASP A 21 1.22 -15.76 14.25
CA ASP A 21 1.11 -15.84 15.71
C ASP A 21 -0.22 -15.27 16.27
N GLY A 22 -1.08 -14.69 15.42
CA GLY A 22 -2.33 -14.05 15.84
C GLY A 22 -2.16 -12.71 16.57
N ARG A 23 -0.97 -12.09 16.51
CA ARG A 23 -0.70 -10.75 17.05
C ARG A 23 -1.19 -9.62 16.14
N MET A 24 -1.45 -9.92 14.86
CA MET A 24 -2.07 -9.03 13.90
C MET A 24 -3.29 -9.69 13.26
N ASP A 25 -4.27 -8.87 12.89
CA ASP A 25 -5.45 -9.35 12.16
C ASP A 25 -5.06 -9.97 10.82
N ARG A 26 -5.73 -11.05 10.42
CA ARG A 26 -5.38 -11.83 9.22
C ARG A 26 -5.78 -11.14 7.92
N VAL A 27 -6.77 -10.25 7.95
CA VAL A 27 -7.34 -9.59 6.77
C VAL A 27 -7.11 -8.07 6.77
N ASN A 28 -6.95 -7.44 7.93
CA ASN A 28 -6.72 -6.02 8.10
C ASN A 28 -5.34 -5.75 8.73
N ASN A 29 -4.30 -5.80 7.91
CA ASN A 29 -2.90 -5.62 8.31
C ASN A 29 -2.10 -4.87 7.23
N PRO A 30 -0.89 -4.38 7.54
CA PRO A 30 -0.08 -3.63 6.57
C PRO A 30 0.15 -4.39 5.26
N LEU A 31 0.49 -5.69 5.33
CA LEU A 31 0.72 -6.52 4.14
C LEU A 31 -0.52 -6.64 3.24
N LYS A 32 -1.72 -6.76 3.83
CA LYS A 32 -2.98 -6.89 3.08
C LYS A 32 -3.49 -5.58 2.52
N ASN A 33 -3.15 -4.46 3.15
CA ASN A 33 -3.60 -3.14 2.74
C ASN A 33 -2.52 -2.34 1.97
N ALA A 34 -1.31 -2.89 1.77
CA ALA A 34 -0.27 -2.25 0.98
C ALA A 34 -0.61 -2.25 -0.53
N PRO A 35 -0.13 -1.25 -1.31
CA PRO A 35 0.63 -0.07 -0.86
C PRO A 35 -0.26 0.95 -0.14
N HIS A 36 0.35 1.89 0.60
CA HIS A 36 -0.36 3.00 1.27
C HIS A 36 -0.05 4.32 0.58
N THR A 37 -1.09 5.03 0.15
CA THR A 37 -1.02 6.32 -0.56
C THR A 37 -0.89 7.50 0.41
N VAL A 38 -0.71 8.72 -0.12
CA VAL A 38 -0.75 9.94 0.70
C VAL A 38 -2.18 10.18 1.21
N GLU A 39 -3.18 9.86 0.39
CA GLU A 39 -4.59 9.94 0.71
C GLU A 39 -4.94 9.03 1.90
N ASP A 40 -4.41 7.80 1.92
CA ASP A 40 -4.51 6.91 3.09
C ASP A 40 -3.91 7.53 4.35
N LEU A 41 -2.78 8.25 4.22
CA LEU A 41 -2.11 8.86 5.37
C LEU A 41 -2.93 9.99 5.97
N VAL A 42 -3.48 10.88 5.13
CA VAL A 42 -4.20 12.09 5.58
C VAL A 42 -5.66 11.84 5.93
N GLY A 43 -6.27 10.79 5.38
CA GLY A 43 -7.67 10.44 5.61
C GLY A 43 -7.95 9.87 7.00
N GLU A 44 -9.19 9.47 7.23
CA GLU A 44 -9.59 8.70 8.43
C GLU A 44 -8.84 7.37 8.51
N TRP A 45 -8.61 6.87 9.71
CA TRP A 45 -7.77 5.69 9.92
C TRP A 45 -8.43 4.70 10.87
N ASP A 46 -9.18 3.80 10.28
CA ASP A 46 -9.84 2.67 10.93
C ASP A 46 -9.08 1.36 10.64
N ARG A 47 -7.83 1.30 11.12
CA ARG A 47 -6.92 0.17 10.89
C ARG A 47 -6.21 -0.19 12.19
N PRO A 48 -6.00 -1.49 12.52
CA PRO A 48 -5.46 -1.95 13.80
C PRO A 48 -3.92 -1.83 13.89
N TYR A 49 -3.33 -0.92 13.12
CA TYR A 49 -1.91 -0.64 13.06
C TYR A 49 -1.71 0.86 12.79
N SER A 50 -0.54 1.42 13.08
CA SER A 50 -0.35 2.87 12.97
C SER A 50 -0.09 3.34 11.54
N ARG A 51 -0.36 4.62 11.26
CA ARG A 51 0.06 5.30 10.02
C ARG A 51 1.57 5.22 9.82
N GLU A 52 2.33 5.38 10.90
CA GLU A 52 3.78 5.30 10.86
C GLU A 52 4.25 3.92 10.43
N GLN A 53 3.65 2.85 10.95
CA GLN A 53 3.98 1.49 10.55
C GLN A 53 3.70 1.24 9.06
N ALA A 54 2.62 1.81 8.52
CA ALA A 54 2.23 1.68 7.13
C ALA A 54 3.14 2.48 6.18
N CYS A 55 3.34 3.76 6.49
CA CYS A 55 3.99 4.71 5.57
C CYS A 55 5.50 4.84 5.80
N TYR A 56 5.99 4.54 7.00
CA TYR A 56 7.40 4.65 7.39
C TYR A 56 7.94 3.39 8.08
N PRO A 57 7.82 2.19 7.46
CA PRO A 57 8.35 0.95 8.04
C PRO A 57 9.88 0.98 8.16
N PRO A 58 10.47 0.05 8.95
CA PRO A 58 11.93 -0.10 9.03
C PRO A 58 12.57 -0.19 7.63
N GLY A 59 13.66 0.56 7.42
CA GLY A 59 14.32 0.66 6.12
C GLY A 59 13.74 1.72 5.17
N ALA A 60 12.63 2.38 5.51
CA ALA A 60 12.13 3.51 4.74
C ALA A 60 12.97 4.78 4.93
N PHE A 61 13.24 5.50 3.84
CA PHE A 61 13.75 6.86 3.91
C PHE A 61 12.66 7.81 4.40
N ARG A 62 12.86 8.40 5.58
CA ARG A 62 11.94 9.41 6.12
C ARG A 62 12.02 10.75 5.39
N VAL A 63 13.17 11.08 4.80
CA VAL A 63 13.42 12.38 4.15
C VAL A 63 13.09 12.34 2.65
N ASP A 64 13.44 11.25 1.97
CA ASP A 64 13.19 11.05 0.53
C ASP A 64 12.29 9.83 0.32
N LYS A 65 11.02 10.00 0.68
CA LYS A 65 10.01 8.94 0.64
C LYS A 65 9.36 8.89 -0.74
N TYR A 66 9.49 7.75 -1.42
CA TYR A 66 8.65 7.44 -2.57
C TYR A 66 7.23 7.11 -2.12
N TRP A 67 6.24 7.83 -2.67
CA TRP A 67 4.82 7.59 -2.45
C TRP A 67 4.23 6.78 -3.60
N SER A 68 3.46 5.75 -3.25
CA SER A 68 2.69 5.02 -4.26
C SER A 68 1.54 5.92 -4.72
N PRO A 69 1.39 6.16 -6.03
CA PRO A 69 0.37 7.09 -6.54
C PRO A 69 -1.05 6.52 -6.47
N VAL A 70 -1.19 5.20 -6.35
CA VAL A 70 -2.48 4.51 -6.23
C VAL A 70 -2.38 3.36 -5.24
N ASN A 71 -3.55 2.94 -4.74
CA ASN A 71 -3.72 1.75 -3.94
C ASN A 71 -3.57 0.46 -4.78
N ARG A 72 -3.74 -0.70 -4.14
CA ARG A 72 -3.68 -2.00 -4.81
C ARG A 72 -4.68 -2.08 -5.98
N VAL A 73 -4.16 -2.38 -7.17
CA VAL A 73 -4.94 -2.53 -8.40
C VAL A 73 -5.82 -3.79 -8.37
N ASP A 74 -7.06 -3.68 -8.83
CA ASP A 74 -7.93 -4.82 -9.10
C ASP A 74 -7.63 -5.42 -10.48
N ASN A 75 -6.80 -6.46 -10.48
CA ASN A 75 -6.41 -7.16 -11.71
C ASN A 75 -7.59 -7.91 -12.36
N VAL A 76 -8.50 -8.50 -11.56
CA VAL A 76 -9.60 -9.30 -12.09
C VAL A 76 -10.62 -8.42 -12.81
N TYR A 77 -10.87 -7.23 -12.28
CA TYR A 77 -11.69 -6.24 -12.95
C TYR A 77 -11.08 -5.83 -14.30
N GLY A 78 -9.76 -5.55 -14.33
CA GLY A 78 -9.04 -5.18 -15.55
C GLY A 78 -9.12 -6.26 -16.64
N ASP A 79 -8.94 -7.52 -16.26
CA ASP A 79 -9.02 -8.66 -17.20
C ASP A 79 -10.44 -8.86 -17.76
N ARG A 80 -11.48 -8.54 -16.96
CA ARG A 80 -12.89 -8.66 -17.36
C ARG A 80 -13.38 -7.47 -18.19
N ASN A 81 -12.76 -6.31 -18.05
CA ASN A 81 -13.15 -5.04 -18.69
C ASN A 81 -11.97 -4.45 -19.46
N LEU A 82 -11.57 -5.14 -20.54
CA LEU A 82 -10.37 -4.78 -21.29
C LEU A 82 -10.50 -3.41 -21.96
N LEU A 83 -9.79 -2.43 -21.42
CA LEU A 83 -9.62 -1.08 -21.98
C LEU A 83 -8.13 -0.87 -22.24
N CYS A 84 -7.72 -0.94 -23.51
CA CYS A 84 -6.32 -0.84 -23.94
C CYS A 84 -6.00 0.43 -24.74
N THR A 85 -6.92 1.39 -24.74
CA THR A 85 -6.75 2.73 -25.29
C THR A 85 -7.08 3.75 -24.22
N CYS A 86 -6.59 4.98 -24.36
CA CYS A 86 -7.00 6.05 -23.47
C CYS A 86 -8.53 6.20 -23.52
N PRO A 87 -9.25 6.21 -22.39
CA PRO A 87 -10.64 6.63 -22.36
C PRO A 87 -10.79 8.08 -22.87
N PRO A 88 -12.02 8.48 -23.26
CA PRO A 88 -12.34 9.87 -23.56
C PRO A 88 -11.84 10.84 -22.48
N LEU A 89 -11.52 12.08 -22.89
CA LEU A 89 -10.98 13.07 -21.94
C LEU A 89 -11.98 13.42 -20.83
N GLU A 90 -13.26 13.33 -21.15
CA GLU A 90 -14.37 13.55 -20.25
C GLU A 90 -14.33 12.59 -19.05
N ASP A 91 -13.89 11.34 -19.23
CA ASP A 91 -13.80 10.34 -18.17
C ASP A 91 -12.72 10.68 -17.12
N TYR A 92 -11.71 11.48 -17.48
CA TYR A 92 -10.68 11.93 -16.53
C TYR A 92 -11.12 13.15 -15.72
N ALA A 93 -12.13 13.89 -16.16
CA ALA A 93 -12.59 15.09 -15.48
C ALA A 93 -13.23 14.76 -14.12
N GLU A 94 -13.94 13.62 -14.02
CA GLU A 94 -14.52 13.14 -12.75
C GLU A 94 -13.46 12.60 -11.76
N ALA A 95 -12.33 12.09 -12.25
CA ALA A 95 -11.29 11.51 -11.39
C ALA A 95 -10.34 12.56 -10.77
N ALA A 96 -10.45 13.83 -11.19
CA ALA A 96 -9.60 14.94 -10.74
C ALA A 96 -10.28 15.85 -9.69
N GLU A 97 -11.55 15.59 -9.36
CA GLU A 97 -12.26 16.17 -8.20
C GLU A 97 -12.12 15.28 -6.95
#